data_AF-T4ZW96-F1
#
_entry.id   AF-T4ZW96-F1
#
_cell.length_a   1.000
_cell.length_b   1.000
_cell.length_c   1.000
_cell.angle_alpha   90.00
_cell.angle_beta   90.00
_cell.angle_gamma   90.00
#
_symmetry.space_group_name_H-M   'P 1'
#
loop_
_entity.id
_entity.type
_entity.pdbx_description
1 polymer ?
#
loop_
_entity_poly.entity_id
_entity_poly.type
_entity_poly.pdbx_seq_one_letter_code
_entity_poly.pdbx_strand_id
1 'polypeptide(L)'
;MFSEMFPPTVALHHGLKAVYAPHPTYFDRAWQPLGSSIDAAFNSGKHHSVSGKNSPYDLDNEHNHKGTTWYYHSEFAGLLWRRWLGYSQLDGRGDAGGRGGSGTERGGVSEESSAGSSGRMCLRSMLMHPIKHEHPSEESN
;
A
#
# COMPACT_ATOMS: atom_id res chain seq x y z
N MET A 1 -5.67 9.65 -3.26
CA MET A 1 -5.29 8.41 -2.58
C MET A 1 -4.87 8.71 -1.18
N PHE A 2 -5.76 8.38 -0.24
CA PHE A 2 -5.75 8.84 1.14
C PHE A 2 -4.67 8.14 1.96
N SER A 3 -3.55 8.81 2.13
CA SER A 3 -2.54 8.51 3.14
C SER A 3 -3.01 9.04 4.51
N GLU A 4 -4.25 8.71 4.92
CA GLU A 4 -5.01 9.41 5.98
C GLU A 4 -5.27 10.90 5.63
N MET A 5 -6.34 11.49 6.16
CA MET A 5 -6.73 12.89 5.94
C MET A 5 -5.73 13.91 6.53
N PHE A 6 -4.47 13.52 6.74
CA PHE A 6 -3.47 14.30 7.47
C PHE A 6 -3.23 15.68 6.84
N PRO A 7 -2.95 15.84 5.54
CA PRO A 7 -2.74 17.17 4.95
C PRO A 7 -3.96 18.12 5.11
N PRO A 8 -5.21 17.72 4.80
CA PRO A 8 -6.35 18.60 5.01
C PRO A 8 -6.65 18.86 6.50
N THR A 9 -6.42 17.90 7.40
CA THR A 9 -6.58 18.11 8.85
C THR A 9 -5.56 19.11 9.39
N VAL A 10 -4.28 19.00 9.02
CA VAL A 10 -3.24 19.97 9.40
C VAL A 10 -3.57 21.36 8.85
N ALA A 11 -3.96 21.46 7.58
CA ALA A 11 -4.35 22.74 7.00
C ALA A 11 -5.49 23.40 7.78
N LEU A 12 -6.54 22.63 8.14
CA LEU A 12 -7.65 23.11 8.94
C LEU A 12 -7.20 23.63 10.32
N HIS A 13 -6.33 22.89 11.02
CA HIS A 13 -5.80 23.32 12.33
C HIS A 13 -5.03 24.65 12.27
N HIS A 14 -4.46 24.99 11.11
CA HIS A 14 -3.73 26.24 10.89
C HIS A 14 -4.56 27.33 10.18
N GLY A 15 -5.88 27.15 10.05
CA GLY A 15 -6.75 28.12 9.38
C GLY A 15 -6.50 28.24 7.87
N LEU A 16 -5.82 27.25 7.29
CA LEU A 16 -5.52 27.16 5.86
C LEU A 16 -6.58 26.33 5.13
N LYS A 17 -6.70 26.57 3.82
CA LYS A 17 -7.49 25.70 2.94
C LYS A 17 -6.57 24.70 2.25
N ALA A 18 -6.85 23.41 2.40
CA ALA A 18 -6.19 22.40 1.61
C ALA A 18 -6.82 22.31 0.23
N VAL A 19 -5.98 22.37 -0.80
CA VAL A 19 -6.36 22.02 -2.17
C VAL A 19 -5.78 20.64 -2.45
N TYR A 20 -6.64 19.67 -2.76
CA TYR A 20 -6.19 18.34 -3.14
C TYR A 20 -6.03 18.27 -4.66
N ALA A 21 -4.79 18.09 -5.13
CA ALA A 21 -4.54 17.70 -6.51
C ALA A 21 -4.82 16.19 -6.65
N PRO A 22 -5.84 15.78 -7.43
CA PRO A 22 -6.13 14.36 -7.62
C PRO A 22 -4.95 13.68 -8.29
N HIS A 23 -4.32 12.75 -7.57
CA HIS A 23 -3.31 11.88 -8.15
C HIS A 23 -4.03 10.71 -8.82
N PRO A 24 -3.85 10.49 -10.13
CA PRO A 24 -4.49 9.39 -10.83
C PRO A 24 -4.00 8.05 -10.29
N THR A 25 -4.93 7.13 -10.11
CA THR A 25 -4.69 5.77 -9.62
C THR A 25 -4.76 4.85 -10.83
N TYR A 26 -3.66 4.20 -11.17
CA TYR A 26 -3.63 3.31 -12.33
C TYR A 26 -3.67 1.86 -11.88
N PHE A 27 -4.51 1.09 -12.56
CA PHE A 27 -4.53 -0.36 -12.46
C PHE A 27 -3.80 -0.93 -13.66
N ASP A 28 -2.82 -1.79 -13.43
CA ASP A 28 -2.10 -2.48 -14.50
C ASP A 28 -2.91 -3.66 -15.08
N ARG A 29 -3.95 -4.12 -14.37
CA ARG A 29 -4.77 -5.28 -14.73
C ARG A 29 -6.27 -5.02 -14.57
N ALA A 30 -7.05 -5.55 -15.49
CA ALA A 30 -8.51 -5.55 -15.40
C ALA A 30 -8.97 -6.50 -14.28
N TRP A 31 -9.79 -6.00 -13.36
CA TRP A 31 -10.40 -6.83 -12.33
C TRP A 31 -11.49 -7.71 -12.94
N GLN A 32 -11.57 -8.99 -12.57
CA GLN A 32 -12.58 -9.88 -13.16
C GLN A 32 -13.96 -9.64 -12.52
N PRO A 33 -15.04 -9.61 -13.31
CA PRO A 33 -15.10 -9.78 -14.76
C PRO A 33 -14.62 -8.51 -15.51
N LEU A 34 -13.65 -8.66 -16.43
CA LEU A 34 -13.11 -7.65 -17.36
C LEU A 34 -13.39 -6.14 -17.04
N GLY A 35 -13.01 -5.67 -15.86
CA GLY A 35 -13.12 -4.29 -15.41
C GLY A 35 -14.44 -3.91 -14.71
N SER A 36 -15.51 -4.69 -14.82
CA SER A 36 -16.81 -4.34 -14.22
C SER A 36 -16.82 -4.44 -12.69
N SER A 37 -16.01 -5.33 -12.11
CA SER A 37 -15.88 -5.43 -10.66
C SER A 37 -15.22 -4.22 -10.02
N ILE A 38 -14.49 -3.39 -10.80
CA ILE A 38 -13.92 -2.14 -10.28
C ILE A 38 -15.03 -1.12 -9.98
N ASP A 39 -16.04 -1.04 -10.85
CA ASP A 39 -17.19 -0.16 -10.67
C ASP A 39 -18.01 -0.62 -9.47
N ALA A 40 -18.25 -1.94 -9.39
CA ALA A 40 -18.92 -2.54 -8.25
C ALA A 40 -18.17 -2.30 -6.94
N ALA A 41 -16.83 -2.32 -6.92
CA ALA A 41 -16.05 -2.08 -5.71
C ALA A 41 -15.99 -0.60 -5.32
N PHE A 42 -15.69 0.28 -6.28
CA PHE A 42 -15.41 1.70 -6.02
C PHE A 42 -16.64 2.63 -6.13
N ASN A 43 -17.77 2.14 -6.64
CA ASN A 43 -19.06 2.85 -6.70
C ASN A 43 -20.19 2.06 -6.01
N SER A 44 -19.84 1.29 -4.98
CA SER A 44 -20.72 0.38 -4.22
C SER A 44 -21.68 1.07 -3.24
N GLY A 45 -21.39 2.29 -2.81
CA GLY A 45 -22.20 2.95 -1.79
C GLY A 45 -23.62 3.28 -2.29
N LYS A 46 -24.52 3.60 -1.35
CA LYS A 46 -25.91 3.94 -1.68
C LYS A 46 -25.95 5.07 -2.72
N HIS A 47 -26.69 4.88 -3.82
CA HIS A 47 -26.74 5.80 -4.96
C HIS A 47 -25.36 6.08 -5.60
N HIS A 48 -24.47 5.08 -5.64
CA HIS A 48 -23.08 5.23 -6.10
C HIS A 48 -22.28 6.27 -5.29
N SER A 49 -22.65 6.47 -4.02
CA SER A 49 -21.86 7.31 -3.13
C SER A 49 -20.53 6.63 -2.81
N VAL A 50 -19.50 7.46 -2.70
CA VAL A 50 -18.18 7.02 -2.26
C VAL A 50 -18.01 7.15 -0.74
N SER A 51 -19.09 7.28 0.05
CA SER A 51 -19.00 7.44 1.50
C SER A 51 -20.13 6.71 2.22
N GLY A 52 -19.90 6.33 3.48
CA GLY A 52 -20.85 5.61 4.32
C GLY A 52 -20.82 4.10 4.11
N LYS A 53 -21.89 3.42 4.54
CA LYS A 53 -21.98 1.96 4.50
C LYS A 53 -21.96 1.44 3.06
N ASN A 54 -21.26 0.33 2.87
CA ASN A 54 -21.00 -0.29 1.58
C ASN A 54 -20.24 0.62 0.61
N SER A 55 -19.65 1.73 1.05
CA SER A 55 -18.80 2.54 0.19
C SER A 55 -17.40 1.92 0.08
N PRO A 56 -16.53 2.45 -0.79
CA PRO A 56 -15.14 2.02 -0.86
C PRO A 56 -14.35 2.32 0.41
N TYR A 57 -14.86 3.18 1.29
CA TYR A 57 -14.24 3.51 2.59
C TYR A 57 -14.98 2.87 3.76
N ASP A 58 -15.91 1.95 3.50
CA ASP A 58 -16.42 1.07 4.56
C ASP A 58 -15.32 0.10 4.98
N LEU A 59 -15.18 -0.17 6.27
CA LEU A 59 -14.16 -1.06 6.85
C LEU A 59 -14.17 -2.43 6.16
N ASP A 60 -15.35 -2.94 5.84
CA ASP A 60 -15.53 -4.22 5.15
C ASP A 60 -14.98 -4.21 3.70
N ASN A 61 -14.91 -3.03 3.08
CA ASN A 61 -14.50 -2.84 1.68
C ASN A 61 -13.08 -2.28 1.51
N GLU A 62 -12.39 -1.91 2.60
CA GLU A 62 -11.05 -1.30 2.55
C GLU A 62 -10.01 -2.17 1.84
N HIS A 63 -10.19 -3.50 1.87
CA HIS A 63 -9.32 -4.45 1.18
C HIS A 63 -9.21 -4.20 -0.33
N ASN A 64 -10.20 -3.55 -0.95
CA ASN A 64 -10.17 -3.17 -2.36
C ASN A 64 -9.07 -2.14 -2.67
N HIS A 65 -8.58 -1.40 -1.67
CA HIS A 65 -7.51 -0.41 -1.84
C HIS A 65 -6.10 -0.99 -1.78
N LYS A 66 -5.95 -2.29 -1.47
CA LYS A 66 -4.65 -2.94 -1.25
C LYS A 66 -3.73 -2.82 -2.46
N GLY A 67 -4.24 -3.12 -3.65
CA GLY A 67 -3.47 -3.10 -4.90
C GLY A 67 -3.45 -1.76 -5.62
N THR A 68 -4.08 -0.72 -5.07
CA THR A 68 -4.49 0.46 -5.86
C THR A 68 -3.97 1.75 -5.27
N THR A 69 -3.55 1.73 -4.00
CA THR A 69 -3.18 2.92 -3.24
C THR A 69 -1.96 2.73 -2.36
N TRP A 70 -1.46 3.85 -1.81
CA TRP A 70 -0.49 3.88 -0.70
C TRP A 70 -1.20 3.99 0.66
N TYR A 71 -2.41 3.43 0.76
CA TYR A 71 -3.17 3.38 2.00
C TYR A 71 -2.39 2.63 3.09
N TYR A 72 -2.65 2.90 4.37
CA TYR A 72 -1.93 2.21 5.45
C TYR A 72 -2.08 0.68 5.36
N HIS A 73 -3.18 0.21 4.77
CA HIS A 73 -3.47 -1.20 4.55
C HIS A 73 -3.03 -1.70 3.16
N SER A 74 -2.25 -0.94 2.39
CA SER A 74 -1.80 -1.31 1.03
C SER A 74 -0.88 -2.54 0.95
N GLU A 75 -0.38 -3.03 2.09
CA GLU A 75 0.63 -4.09 2.26
C GLU A 75 1.98 -3.78 1.61
N PHE A 76 2.00 -3.33 0.35
CA PHE A 76 3.17 -2.97 -0.44
C PHE A 76 4.04 -1.88 0.22
N ALA A 77 3.45 -0.81 0.76
CA ALA A 77 4.22 0.27 1.37
C ALA A 77 5.06 -0.23 2.57
N GLY A 78 4.44 -1.08 3.42
CA GLY A 78 5.14 -1.69 4.56
C GLY A 78 6.19 -2.71 4.12
N LEU A 79 5.89 -3.53 3.10
CA LEU A 79 6.86 -4.45 2.51
C LEU A 79 8.08 -3.68 1.96
N LEU A 80 7.85 -2.65 1.14
CA LEU A 80 8.91 -1.83 0.56
C LEU A 80 9.79 -1.19 1.63
N TRP A 81 9.18 -0.64 2.68
CA TRP A 81 9.89 -0.05 3.81
C TRP A 81 10.81 -1.06 4.50
N ARG A 82 10.31 -2.24 4.88
CA ARG A 82 11.12 -3.26 5.56
C ARG A 82 12.22 -3.83 4.67
N ARG A 83 11.96 -4.03 3.37
CA ARG A 83 12.99 -4.42 2.39
C ARG A 83 14.08 -3.35 2.26
N TRP A 84 13.70 -2.07 2.30
CA TRP A 84 14.66 -0.95 2.23
C TRP A 84 15.54 -0.86 3.49
N LEU A 85 14.99 -1.14 4.68
CA LEU A 85 15.78 -1.26 5.91
C LEU A 85 16.74 -2.48 5.92
N GLY A 86 16.56 -3.40 4.97
CA GLY A 86 17.38 -4.59 4.82
C GLY A 86 16.81 -5.83 5.48
N TYR A 87 15.55 -5.84 5.91
CA TYR A 87 14.91 -7.03 6.44
C TYR A 87 14.45 -7.98 5.32
N SER A 88 14.57 -9.29 5.58
CA SER A 88 13.95 -10.29 4.72
C SER A 88 12.42 -10.15 4.79
N GLN A 89 11.74 -10.23 3.66
CA GLN A 89 10.28 -10.21 3.62
C GLN A 89 9.76 -11.16 2.56
N LEU A 90 8.64 -11.82 2.84
CA LEU A 90 7.87 -12.54 1.84
C LEU A 90 7.29 -11.53 0.83
N ASP A 91 7.65 -11.68 -0.44
CA ASP A 91 7.40 -10.68 -1.49
C ASP A 91 5.95 -10.60 -1.98
N GLY A 92 5.07 -11.47 -1.47
CA GLY A 92 3.66 -11.53 -1.84
C GLY A 92 3.42 -11.90 -3.30
N ARG A 93 4.43 -12.38 -4.03
CA ARG A 93 4.28 -12.78 -5.43
C ARG A 93 3.68 -14.19 -5.50
N GLY A 94 2.54 -14.31 -6.15
CA GLY A 94 1.81 -15.56 -6.39
C GLY A 94 0.62 -15.33 -7.32
N ASP A 95 -0.12 -16.38 -7.66
CA ASP A 95 -1.22 -16.32 -8.66
C ASP A 95 -2.33 -15.32 -8.29
N ALA A 96 -2.56 -15.12 -6.99
CA ALA A 96 -3.54 -14.16 -6.48
C ALA A 96 -2.96 -12.74 -6.30
N GLY A 97 -1.64 -12.56 -6.44
CA GLY A 97 -0.92 -11.29 -6.27
C GLY A 97 -0.96 -10.69 -4.85
N GLY A 98 0.12 -10.00 -4.48
CA GLY A 98 0.16 -9.01 -3.39
C GLY A 98 -0.36 -9.44 -2.03
N ARG A 99 -0.22 -10.72 -1.63
CA ARG A 99 -0.65 -11.19 -0.30
C ARG A 99 0.53 -11.16 0.67
N GLY A 100 0.45 -10.28 1.66
CA GLY A 100 1.39 -10.22 2.77
C GLY A 100 1.51 -11.58 3.48
N GLY A 101 2.74 -11.95 3.83
CA GLY A 101 3.03 -13.23 4.47
C GLY A 101 3.00 -14.44 3.53
N SER A 102 3.06 -14.24 2.21
CA SER A 102 3.15 -15.32 1.21
C SER A 102 4.18 -14.99 0.12
N GLY A 103 4.50 -15.97 -0.73
CA GLY A 103 5.46 -15.80 -1.81
C GLY A 103 6.86 -16.26 -1.42
N THR A 104 7.88 -15.67 -2.03
CA THR A 104 9.29 -16.03 -1.76
C THR A 104 9.87 -15.04 -0.77
N GLU A 105 10.67 -15.52 0.18
CA GLU A 105 11.42 -14.63 1.06
C GLU A 105 12.51 -13.93 0.27
N ARG A 106 12.52 -12.59 0.31
CA ARG A 106 13.46 -11.76 -0.43
C ARG A 106 14.22 -10.79 0.47
N GLY A 107 15.46 -10.52 0.08
CA GLY A 107 16.54 -9.76 0.74
C GLY A 107 16.88 -10.25 2.12
N GLY A 108 17.08 -9.35 3.07
CA GLY A 108 17.87 -9.71 4.25
C GLY A 108 19.36 -9.76 3.89
N VAL A 109 20.20 -9.92 4.92
CA VAL A 109 21.67 -9.96 4.74
C VAL A 109 22.10 -11.07 3.77
N SER A 110 21.42 -12.23 3.82
CA SER A 110 21.74 -13.40 3.00
C SER A 110 21.63 -13.14 1.49
N GLU A 111 20.47 -12.68 1.00
CA GLU A 111 20.31 -12.37 -0.42
C GLU A 111 21.07 -11.08 -0.81
N GLU A 112 21.13 -10.06 0.05
CA GLU A 112 21.86 -8.81 -0.21
C GLU A 112 23.39 -9.02 -0.34
N SER A 113 23.96 -9.99 0.36
CA SER A 113 25.41 -10.28 0.35
C SER A 113 25.82 -11.38 -0.63
N SER A 114 24.86 -11.98 -1.35
CA SER A 114 25.16 -13.06 -2.29
C SER A 114 25.95 -12.56 -3.51
N ALA A 115 26.84 -13.39 -4.06
CA ALA A 115 27.76 -12.99 -5.13
C ALA A 115 27.07 -12.51 -6.43
N GLY A 116 25.82 -12.92 -6.66
CA GLY A 116 24.99 -12.48 -7.78
C GLY A 116 24.00 -11.36 -7.45
N SER A 117 24.04 -10.82 -6.22
CA SER A 117 23.11 -9.80 -5.76
C SER A 117 23.44 -8.42 -6.35
N SER A 118 22.41 -7.58 -6.50
CA SER A 118 22.61 -6.14 -6.70
C SER A 118 22.95 -5.38 -5.40
N GLY A 119 23.01 -6.09 -4.26
CA GLY A 119 23.16 -5.48 -2.94
C GLY A 119 21.84 -4.94 -2.37
N ARG A 120 21.96 -4.14 -1.31
CA ARG A 120 20.83 -3.48 -0.65
C ARG A 120 20.07 -2.54 -1.59
N MET A 121 18.75 -2.48 -1.42
CA MET A 121 17.88 -1.61 -2.21
C MET A 121 18.24 -0.12 -2.03
N CYS A 122 18.51 0.58 -3.14
CA CYS A 122 18.72 2.02 -3.17
C CYS A 122 17.50 2.72 -3.77
N LEU A 123 16.74 3.44 -2.95
CA LEU A 123 15.60 4.24 -3.38
C LEU A 123 15.96 5.72 -3.43
N ARG A 124 15.29 6.49 -4.30
CA ARG A 124 15.38 7.95 -4.29
C ARG A 124 14.79 8.51 -2.99
N SER A 125 14.96 9.80 -2.73
CA SER A 125 14.28 10.47 -1.63
C SER A 125 12.77 10.24 -1.72
N MET A 126 12.17 9.77 -0.62
CA MET A 126 10.75 9.48 -0.50
C MET A 126 10.15 10.26 0.67
N LEU A 127 8.87 10.62 0.54
CA LEU A 127 8.06 11.06 1.67
C LEU A 127 7.29 9.85 2.20
N MET A 128 7.47 9.53 3.48
CA MET A 128 6.81 8.39 4.12
C MET A 128 5.58 8.87 4.88
N HIS A 129 4.51 8.06 4.83
CA HIS A 129 3.43 8.15 5.80
C HIS A 129 3.96 7.84 7.21
N PRO A 130 3.40 8.41 8.29
CA PRO A 130 3.75 8.02 9.66
C PRO A 130 3.77 6.51 9.86
N ILE A 131 4.87 6.04 10.44
CA ILE A 131 5.11 4.63 10.77
C ILE A 131 4.43 4.33 12.10
N LYS A 132 3.46 3.40 12.09
CA LYS A 132 2.73 3.00 13.30
C LYS A 132 3.55 2.04 14.17
N HIS A 133 4.24 1.09 13.55
CA HIS A 133 5.09 0.11 14.23
C HIS A 133 6.05 -0.54 13.23
N GLU A 134 7.16 -1.06 13.74
CA GLU A 134 8.09 -1.92 13.00
C GLU A 134 8.26 -3.25 13.73
N HIS A 135 8.07 -4.34 13.01
CA HIS A 135 8.36 -5.69 13.49
C HIS A 135 9.42 -6.29 12.57
N PRO A 136 10.71 -6.10 12.88
CA PRO A 136 11.78 -6.72 12.11
C PRO A 136 11.68 -8.23 12.23
N SER A 137 11.67 -8.92 11.08
CA SER A 137 11.57 -10.38 10.99
C SER A 137 12.93 -11.08 11.09
N GLU A 138 14.04 -10.33 11.12
CA GLU A 138 15.33 -10.92 11.46
C GLU A 138 15.40 -11.12 12.97
N GLU A 139 15.00 -12.31 13.42
CA GLU A 139 15.48 -12.83 14.70
C GLU A 139 17.01 -12.86 14.64
N SER A 140 17.65 -12.09 15.51
CA SER A 140 19.08 -12.16 15.74
C SER A 140 19.42 -13.58 16.19
N ASN A 141 20.07 -14.36 15.33
CA ASN A 141 20.79 -15.57 15.74
C ASN A 141 21.77 -15.26 16.88
#